data_AF-A0A9W4XJR6-F1
#
_entry.id   AF-A0A9W4XJR6-F1
#
_cell.length_a   1.000
_cell.length_b   1.000
_cell.length_c   1.000
_cell.angle_alpha   90.00
_cell.angle_beta   90.00
_cell.angle_gamma   90.00
#
_symmetry.space_group_name_H-M   'P 1'
#
loop_
_entity.id
_entity.type
_entity.pdbx_description
1 polymer ?
#
loop_
_entity_poly.entity_id
_entity_poly.type
_entity_poly.pdbx_seq_one_letter_code
_entity_poly.pdbx_strand_id
1 'polypeptide(L)'
;MSLAKFAFNIYGSLGSPSETISTVSSSNSDRLIYYCDREVNTLSQFKNAAVIGGKNYLKLLYFTEDQSRIINEVTLDNKKLNINTLKTYDDIIAAGLTNGQINIYQNGQQQFMKLTDHIRSINSLDFIDENQLVSGSQDGLIKVWDLRSSKPTITLGNSHDPVRACQNKNSNLILSANDSGSLYKYDLRNVSTFEKKWNLHTGPCLSLHIHSELDLVATGGRDQKINVLNFENYTNLPDYTINTYGPILKVRWNNDDLACSYFDDLNITIYNLNRKFIPKRVLSLQKPISNFIWANNKIWVLTKSNAFVSYDYNETIQPIENLDNMAFSWNDSNDLILTSNDKDDYENPYIMCAELNLPQYDDEVFKILATNYLTEIPTGCSIIDVCMINSNIAMNVGYHRDCQVWRLLAISIEEESIEEIEEIEIETEVPNSIASSNFSSMSSSPKSTRQFRKKVVKLSKPSKFSINLNDDKVWKFKILLIKHLEYSILQGDVIFISTIILLFYGLVPDMLDEVQIIEILDKYVELLSKKQLFTISVSILNKIPESLKSKVAKNYFKNVHFNTYCDNCKTLIMNNDKQNYYCSECFKMSNKCVYCNEPNNGLSIVANLNCGHRGHFGCLKKWFVDEEQVDCPAC
;
A
#
# COMPACT_ATOMS: atom_id res chain seq x y z
N MET A 1 -16.63 4.77 -0.64
CA MET A 1 -16.03 6.08 -0.32
C MET A 1 -14.53 5.96 -0.57
N SER A 2 -13.99 6.70 -1.54
CA SER A 2 -12.63 6.47 -2.06
C SER A 2 -11.54 6.85 -1.05
N LEU A 3 -10.47 6.06 -1.01
CA LEU A 3 -9.24 6.33 -0.24
C LEU A 3 -8.70 7.76 -0.40
N ALA A 4 -8.97 8.42 -1.53
CA ALA A 4 -8.64 9.82 -1.76
C ALA A 4 -9.29 10.78 -0.74
N LYS A 5 -10.52 10.50 -0.28
CA LYS A 5 -11.16 11.27 0.80
C LYS A 5 -10.51 11.03 2.16
N PHE A 6 -9.87 9.88 2.36
CA PHE A 6 -9.18 9.54 3.60
C PHE A 6 -7.80 10.22 3.66
N ALA A 7 -7.07 10.27 2.54
CA ALA A 7 -5.80 11.00 2.45
C ALA A 7 -5.98 12.50 2.73
N PHE A 8 -7.04 13.13 2.22
CA PHE A 8 -7.34 14.54 2.51
C PHE A 8 -7.85 14.82 3.94
N ASN A 9 -8.28 13.80 4.69
CA ASN A 9 -8.67 13.96 6.10
C ASN A 9 -7.50 13.80 7.07
N ILE A 10 -6.38 13.18 6.65
CA ILE A 10 -5.16 13.06 7.46
C ILE A 10 -4.36 14.37 7.43
N TYR A 11 -4.31 15.04 6.27
CA TYR A 11 -3.85 16.43 6.18
C TYR A 11 -4.99 17.32 6.65
N GLY A 12 -5.04 17.56 7.97
CA GLY A 12 -6.18 18.14 8.69
C GLY A 12 -6.92 19.25 7.96
N SER A 13 -8.21 19.36 8.27
CA SER A 13 -9.06 20.49 7.95
C SER A 13 -8.23 21.78 7.81
N LEU A 14 -8.06 22.27 6.57
CA LEU A 14 -7.77 23.68 6.36
C LEU A 14 -8.84 24.42 7.17
N GLY A 15 -8.41 24.98 8.29
CA GLY A 15 -9.29 25.39 9.36
C GLY A 15 -10.45 26.20 8.81
N SER A 16 -11.65 25.91 9.32
CA SER A 16 -12.66 26.96 9.41
C SER A 16 -11.95 28.23 9.92
N PRO A 17 -12.13 29.40 9.28
CA PRO A 17 -11.39 30.60 9.63
C PRO A 17 -11.80 31.01 11.04
N SER A 18 -11.07 30.52 12.05
CA SER A 18 -11.11 31.07 13.39
C SER A 18 -10.47 32.44 13.28
N GLU A 19 -11.30 33.45 13.44
CA GLU A 19 -10.95 34.84 13.66
C GLU A 19 -9.65 34.95 14.46
N THR A 20 -8.64 35.54 13.83
CA THR A 20 -7.34 36.07 14.32
C THR A 20 -6.18 35.67 13.41
N ILE A 21 -6.30 35.96 12.11
CA ILE A 21 -5.11 36.21 11.30
C ILE A 21 -4.61 37.58 11.74
N SER A 22 -3.60 37.58 12.61
CA SER A 22 -2.71 38.72 12.76
C SER A 22 -2.23 39.09 11.37
N THR A 23 -2.63 40.27 10.92
CA THR A 23 -2.13 40.93 9.72
C THR A 23 -0.62 40.93 9.75
N VAL A 24 -0.01 39.93 9.12
CA VAL A 24 1.36 40.06 8.63
C VAL A 24 1.25 41.11 7.55
N SER A 25 1.58 42.35 7.93
CA SER A 25 1.87 43.43 7.01
C SER A 25 3.05 42.99 6.15
N SER A 26 2.77 42.26 5.08
CA SER A 26 3.70 42.09 3.99
C SER A 26 3.93 43.47 3.40
N SER A 27 5.12 43.99 3.62
CA SER A 27 5.73 45.09 2.88
C SER A 27 5.24 45.09 1.42
N ASN A 28 4.73 46.24 0.97
CA ASN A 28 4.35 46.51 -0.43
C ASN A 28 5.38 45.93 -1.41
N SER A 29 5.10 44.77 -2.01
CA SER A 29 5.55 44.50 -3.37
C SER A 29 4.47 45.08 -4.29
N ASP A 30 4.87 46.01 -5.17
CA ASP A 30 4.02 46.68 -6.16
C ASP A 30 3.46 45.63 -7.15
N ARG A 31 2.46 44.85 -6.71
CA ARG A 31 1.76 43.87 -7.55
C ARG A 31 0.92 44.65 -8.55
N LEU A 32 1.17 44.41 -9.84
CA LEU A 32 0.42 45.04 -10.90
C LEU A 32 -1.01 44.49 -10.90
N ILE A 33 -1.97 45.37 -10.61
CA ILE A 33 -3.41 45.10 -10.67
C ILE A 33 -4.04 46.10 -11.64
N TYR A 34 -4.76 45.59 -12.63
CA TYR A 34 -5.51 46.40 -13.59
C TYR A 34 -6.96 45.93 -13.63
N TYR A 35 -7.89 46.83 -13.32
CA TYR A 35 -9.31 46.56 -13.39
C TYR A 35 -9.82 46.87 -14.79
N CYS A 36 -10.42 45.87 -15.42
CA CYS A 36 -11.01 45.98 -16.74
C CYS A 36 -12.45 46.48 -16.64
N ASP A 37 -12.83 47.38 -17.53
CA ASP A 37 -14.16 47.99 -17.57
C ASP A 37 -15.29 47.00 -17.91
N ARG A 38 -14.95 45.85 -18.48
CA ARG A 38 -15.89 44.83 -18.99
C ARG A 38 -15.43 43.43 -18.64
N GLU A 39 -16.32 42.47 -18.89
CA GLU A 39 -16.06 41.04 -18.70
C GLU A 39 -14.92 40.55 -19.60
N VAL A 40 -13.89 39.96 -18.98
CA VAL A 40 -12.71 39.44 -19.64
C VAL A 40 -12.57 37.94 -19.37
N ASN A 41 -12.37 37.17 -20.43
CA ASN A 41 -12.28 35.70 -20.38
C ASN A 41 -10.92 35.15 -20.83
N THR A 42 -10.16 35.89 -21.63
CA THR A 42 -8.94 35.37 -22.26
C THR A 42 -7.82 36.39 -22.26
N LEU A 43 -6.60 35.87 -22.13
CA LEU A 43 -5.36 36.63 -22.25
C LEU A 43 -4.41 35.91 -23.22
N SER A 44 -3.45 36.64 -23.77
CA SER A 44 -2.29 36.10 -24.51
C SER A 44 -1.10 37.05 -24.37
N GLN A 45 0.12 36.52 -24.39
CA GLN A 45 1.36 37.30 -24.31
C GLN A 45 1.78 37.80 -25.70
N PHE A 46 2.01 39.10 -25.83
CA PHE A 46 2.41 39.76 -27.08
C PHE A 46 3.68 40.56 -26.84
N LYS A 47 4.86 40.00 -27.13
CA LYS A 47 6.17 40.62 -26.84
C LYS A 47 6.22 41.10 -25.37
N ASN A 48 6.35 42.41 -25.12
CA ASN A 48 6.33 43.03 -23.78
C ASN A 48 4.95 43.57 -23.37
N ALA A 49 3.87 43.04 -23.95
CA ALA A 49 2.50 43.43 -23.69
C ALA A 49 1.58 42.22 -23.46
N ALA A 50 0.45 42.46 -22.83
CA ALA A 50 -0.64 41.49 -22.74
C ALA A 50 -1.79 41.91 -23.65
N VAL A 51 -2.33 40.96 -24.40
CA VAL A 51 -3.60 41.14 -25.09
C VAL A 51 -4.70 40.51 -24.26
N ILE A 52 -5.72 41.29 -23.95
CA ILE A 52 -6.81 40.93 -23.07
C ILE A 52 -8.13 41.02 -23.85
N GLY A 53 -8.93 39.96 -23.78
CA GLY A 53 -10.16 39.82 -24.56
C GLY A 53 -11.34 39.25 -23.78
N GLY A 54 -12.54 39.69 -24.15
CA GLY A 54 -13.79 39.18 -23.59
C GLY A 54 -15.03 39.75 -24.28
N LYS A 55 -16.02 40.14 -23.49
CA LYS A 55 -17.33 40.59 -23.98
C LYS A 55 -17.28 42.05 -24.40
N ASN A 56 -17.30 42.28 -25.71
CA ASN A 56 -17.14 43.58 -26.36
C ASN A 56 -15.90 44.31 -25.85
N TYR A 57 -14.82 43.57 -25.62
CA TYR A 57 -13.60 44.07 -25.00
C TYR A 57 -12.39 43.41 -25.64
N LEU A 58 -11.52 44.22 -26.25
CA LEU A 58 -10.22 43.80 -26.76
C LEU A 58 -9.24 44.95 -26.56
N LYS A 59 -8.34 44.79 -25.59
CA LYS A 59 -7.31 45.77 -25.28
C LYS A 59 -5.93 45.12 -25.28
N LEU A 60 -4.93 45.94 -25.58
CA LEU A 60 -3.53 45.60 -25.51
C LEU A 60 -2.89 46.49 -24.44
N LEU A 61 -2.29 45.87 -23.43
CA LEU A 61 -1.65 46.52 -22.30
C LEU A 61 -0.14 46.40 -22.44
N TYR A 62 0.55 47.52 -22.64
CA TYR A 62 2.01 47.57 -22.66
C TYR A 62 2.55 47.72 -21.25
N PHE A 63 3.55 46.93 -20.90
CA PHE A 63 4.17 46.97 -19.58
C PHE A 63 5.57 47.55 -19.63
N THR A 64 6.07 47.97 -18.47
CA THR A 64 7.51 48.16 -18.23
C THR A 64 8.25 46.83 -18.43
N GLU A 65 9.56 46.89 -18.70
CA GLU A 65 10.39 45.68 -18.86
C GLU A 65 10.28 44.76 -17.63
N ASP A 66 10.23 45.34 -16.43
CA ASP A 66 10.04 44.63 -15.16
C ASP A 66 8.60 44.13 -14.92
N GLN A 67 7.67 44.42 -15.83
CA GLN A 67 6.24 44.12 -15.72
C GLN A 67 5.63 44.59 -14.39
N SER A 68 6.07 45.75 -13.89
CA SER A 68 5.64 46.33 -12.62
C SER A 68 4.51 47.34 -12.84
N ARG A 69 4.47 48.02 -13.99
CA ARG A 69 3.47 49.04 -14.32
C ARG A 69 3.01 48.96 -15.77
N ILE A 70 1.80 49.44 -16.03
CA ILE A 70 1.25 49.61 -17.38
C ILE A 70 1.70 50.97 -17.92
N ILE A 71 2.36 50.97 -19.06
CA ILE A 71 2.83 52.18 -19.75
C ILE A 71 1.72 52.75 -20.63
N ASN A 72 1.03 51.88 -21.36
CA ASN A 72 0.05 52.29 -22.35
C ASN A 72 -1.06 51.25 -22.51
N GLU A 73 -2.27 51.72 -22.82
CA GLU A 73 -3.42 50.90 -23.16
C GLU A 73 -3.94 51.25 -24.56
N VAL A 74 -4.04 50.24 -25.43
CA VAL A 74 -4.56 50.40 -26.79
C VAL A 74 -5.80 49.54 -26.96
N THR A 75 -6.93 50.17 -27.29
CA THR A 75 -8.16 49.44 -27.60
C THR A 75 -8.19 49.11 -29.08
N LEU A 76 -8.15 47.81 -29.41
CA LEU A 76 -8.04 47.35 -30.81
C LEU A 76 -9.39 47.36 -31.54
N ASP A 77 -10.49 47.09 -30.83
CA ASP A 77 -11.83 47.10 -31.43
C ASP A 77 -12.91 47.43 -30.39
N ASN A 78 -13.88 48.25 -30.80
CA ASN A 78 -15.01 48.68 -29.98
C ASN A 78 -16.35 48.07 -30.43
N LYS A 79 -16.35 47.24 -31.48
CA LYS A 79 -17.56 46.58 -32.00
C LYS A 79 -18.07 45.49 -31.05
N LYS A 80 -19.33 45.08 -31.24
CA LYS A 80 -20.00 44.02 -30.47
C LYS A 80 -19.37 42.64 -30.72
N LEU A 81 -18.20 42.40 -30.14
CA LEU A 81 -17.40 41.18 -30.30
C LEU A 81 -17.37 40.38 -28.99
N ASN A 82 -17.82 39.13 -29.01
CA ASN A 82 -17.70 38.24 -27.86
C ASN A 82 -16.52 37.29 -28.09
N ILE A 83 -15.37 37.64 -27.53
CA ILE A 83 -14.12 36.89 -27.71
C ILE A 83 -14.07 35.76 -26.68
N ASN A 84 -13.86 34.54 -27.16
CA ASN A 84 -13.74 33.34 -26.34
C ASN A 84 -12.28 32.91 -26.13
N THR A 85 -11.44 33.08 -27.15
CA THR A 85 -10.02 32.72 -27.11
C THR A 85 -9.17 33.73 -27.86
N LEU A 86 -7.95 33.93 -27.39
CA LEU A 86 -6.93 34.77 -28.03
C LEU A 86 -5.63 33.99 -28.19
N LYS A 87 -4.94 34.21 -29.29
CA LYS A 87 -3.55 33.80 -29.48
C LYS A 87 -2.81 34.88 -30.24
N THR A 88 -1.53 35.01 -29.96
CA THR A 88 -0.62 35.98 -30.53
C THR A 88 0.59 35.26 -31.12
N TYR A 89 1.07 35.73 -32.26
CA TYR A 89 2.32 35.30 -32.87
C TYR A 89 2.99 36.53 -33.46
N ASP A 90 4.19 36.86 -32.98
CA ASP A 90 4.93 38.08 -33.30
C ASP A 90 4.08 39.36 -33.29
N ASP A 91 3.67 39.86 -34.46
CA ASP A 91 2.87 41.08 -34.64
C ASP A 91 1.40 40.82 -35.01
N ILE A 92 0.98 39.55 -34.98
CA ILE A 92 -0.35 39.10 -35.35
C ILE A 92 -1.12 38.67 -34.10
N ILE A 93 -2.37 39.14 -34.02
CA ILE A 93 -3.32 38.78 -32.95
C ILE A 93 -4.50 38.08 -33.60
N ALA A 94 -4.76 36.84 -33.21
CA ALA A 94 -5.93 36.08 -33.61
C ALA A 94 -6.95 36.02 -32.48
N ALA A 95 -8.16 36.48 -32.74
CA ALA A 95 -9.29 36.48 -31.82
C ALA A 95 -10.40 35.55 -32.31
N GLY A 96 -10.65 34.49 -31.54
CA GLY A 96 -11.72 33.53 -31.80
C GLY A 96 -12.99 33.95 -31.08
N LEU A 97 -14.08 34.11 -31.84
CA LEU A 97 -15.36 34.60 -31.32
C LEU A 97 -16.31 33.45 -30.99
N THR A 98 -17.31 33.74 -30.16
CA THR A 98 -18.35 32.77 -29.79
C THR A 98 -19.31 32.42 -30.94
N ASN A 99 -19.32 33.22 -32.01
CA ASN A 99 -20.16 33.02 -33.20
C ASN A 99 -19.46 32.24 -34.33
N GLY A 100 -18.27 31.68 -34.10
CA GLY A 100 -17.51 30.93 -35.11
C GLY A 100 -16.65 31.78 -36.04
N GLN A 101 -16.56 33.09 -35.82
CA GLN A 101 -15.69 33.96 -36.60
C GLN A 101 -14.31 34.10 -35.96
N ILE A 102 -13.26 34.15 -36.77
CA ILE A 102 -11.91 34.52 -36.33
C ILE A 102 -11.60 35.89 -36.92
N ASN A 103 -11.22 36.83 -36.06
CA ASN A 103 -10.70 38.13 -36.48
C ASN A 103 -9.19 38.14 -36.29
N ILE A 104 -8.47 38.56 -37.32
CA ILE A 104 -7.02 38.75 -37.30
C ILE A 104 -6.74 40.25 -37.25
N TYR A 105 -5.80 40.66 -36.40
CA TYR A 105 -5.32 42.03 -36.26
C TYR A 105 -3.81 42.03 -36.48
N GLN A 106 -3.30 42.99 -37.26
CA GLN A 106 -1.88 43.16 -37.55
C GLN A 106 -1.53 44.65 -37.57
N ASN A 107 -0.37 45.02 -37.02
CA ASN A 107 0.20 46.38 -37.11
C ASN A 107 -0.75 47.53 -36.72
N GLY A 108 -1.59 47.32 -35.69
CA GLY A 108 -2.55 48.33 -35.22
C GLY A 108 -3.73 48.60 -36.17
N GLN A 109 -3.85 47.88 -37.28
CA GLN A 109 -5.03 47.94 -38.13
C GLN A 109 -6.21 47.25 -37.44
N GLN A 110 -7.36 47.94 -37.42
CA GLN A 110 -8.61 47.32 -36.98
C GLN A 110 -9.03 46.25 -37.98
N GLN A 111 -9.05 44.99 -37.53
CA GLN A 111 -9.57 43.82 -38.25
C GLN A 111 -8.98 43.65 -39.66
N PHE A 112 -7.73 43.19 -39.72
CA PHE A 112 -7.00 42.90 -40.96
C PHE A 112 -7.70 41.83 -41.82
N MET A 113 -8.15 40.73 -41.19
CA MET A 113 -8.83 39.64 -41.90
C MET A 113 -9.93 39.02 -41.05
N LYS A 114 -10.95 38.48 -41.73
CA LYS A 114 -12.07 37.76 -41.13
C LYS A 114 -12.21 36.37 -41.74
N LEU A 115 -12.21 35.34 -40.88
CA LEU A 115 -12.40 33.94 -41.26
C LEU A 115 -13.77 33.48 -40.72
N THR A 116 -14.62 32.91 -41.58
CA THR A 116 -16.07 32.75 -41.28
C THR A 116 -16.66 31.37 -41.55
N ASP A 117 -15.83 30.33 -41.65
CA ASP A 117 -16.28 28.99 -42.03
C ASP A 117 -16.75 28.12 -40.84
N HIS A 118 -16.33 28.43 -39.62
CA HIS A 118 -16.83 27.72 -38.42
C HIS A 118 -18.25 28.16 -38.07
N ILE A 119 -19.07 27.20 -37.64
CA ILE A 119 -20.51 27.42 -37.39
C ILE A 119 -20.79 27.71 -35.91
N ARG A 120 -19.89 27.27 -35.02
CA ARG A 120 -20.03 27.38 -33.56
C ARG A 120 -18.83 28.07 -32.93
N SER A 121 -18.89 28.30 -31.61
CA SER A 121 -17.87 29.00 -30.85
C SER A 121 -16.48 28.38 -31.02
N ILE A 122 -15.50 29.26 -31.20
CA ILE A 122 -14.09 28.87 -31.30
C ILE A 122 -13.53 28.75 -29.88
N ASN A 123 -13.09 27.55 -29.51
CA ASN A 123 -12.63 27.27 -28.16
C ASN A 123 -11.12 27.42 -28.02
N SER A 124 -10.38 27.25 -29.12
CA SER A 124 -8.92 27.31 -29.10
C SER A 124 -8.35 27.74 -30.45
N LEU A 125 -7.23 28.44 -30.39
CA LEU A 125 -6.47 28.95 -31.52
C LEU A 125 -4.99 28.72 -31.25
N ASP A 126 -4.26 28.34 -32.29
CA ASP A 126 -2.81 28.24 -32.24
C ASP A 126 -2.18 28.52 -33.60
N PHE A 127 -1.01 29.16 -33.63
CA PHE A 127 -0.29 29.43 -34.86
C PHE A 127 0.63 28.25 -35.19
N ILE A 128 0.64 27.85 -36.46
CA ILE A 128 1.66 26.93 -36.99
C ILE A 128 2.90 27.72 -37.37
N ASP A 129 2.69 28.74 -38.20
CA ASP A 129 3.69 29.67 -38.72
C ASP A 129 3.07 31.08 -38.79
N GLU A 130 3.83 32.09 -39.20
CA GLU A 130 3.34 33.46 -39.43
C GLU A 130 2.11 33.55 -40.35
N ASN A 131 1.99 32.62 -41.29
CA ASN A 131 0.93 32.62 -42.31
C ASN A 131 -0.12 31.54 -42.07
N GLN A 132 0.03 30.67 -41.06
CA GLN A 132 -0.87 29.55 -40.85
C GLN A 132 -1.41 29.50 -39.43
N LEU A 133 -2.72 29.34 -39.32
CA LEU A 133 -3.45 29.30 -38.05
C LEU A 133 -4.29 28.03 -37.96
N VAL A 134 -4.31 27.41 -36.78
CA VAL A 134 -5.19 26.30 -36.43
C VAL A 134 -6.29 26.82 -35.53
N SER A 135 -7.52 26.40 -35.80
CA SER A 135 -8.67 26.68 -34.93
C SER A 135 -9.44 25.42 -34.58
N GLY A 136 -9.74 25.27 -33.29
CA GLY A 136 -10.60 24.23 -32.75
C GLY A 136 -11.93 24.82 -32.31
N SER A 137 -13.01 24.26 -32.85
CA SER A 137 -14.37 24.78 -32.64
C SER A 137 -15.28 23.79 -31.93
N GLN A 138 -16.31 24.34 -31.29
CA GLN A 138 -17.40 23.59 -30.68
C GLN A 138 -18.24 22.80 -31.71
N ASP A 139 -18.06 23.05 -33.02
CA ASP A 139 -18.65 22.26 -34.10
C ASP A 139 -17.99 20.88 -34.31
N GLY A 140 -16.91 20.60 -33.58
CA GLY A 140 -16.16 19.34 -33.66
C GLY A 140 -15.12 19.30 -34.77
N LEU A 141 -14.96 20.39 -35.51
CA LEU A 141 -13.98 20.51 -36.58
C LEU A 141 -12.75 21.30 -36.10
N ILE A 142 -11.62 20.90 -36.64
CA ILE A 142 -10.36 21.63 -36.57
C ILE A 142 -10.09 22.15 -37.97
N LYS A 143 -9.88 23.45 -38.12
CA LYS A 143 -9.55 24.04 -39.43
C LYS A 143 -8.15 24.62 -39.40
N VAL A 144 -7.40 24.36 -40.45
CA VAL A 144 -6.14 25.05 -40.74
C VAL A 144 -6.44 26.14 -41.75
N TRP A 145 -5.94 27.34 -41.48
CA TRP A 145 -6.15 28.53 -42.26
C TRP A 145 -4.83 29.02 -42.79
N ASP A 146 -4.81 29.40 -44.06
CA ASP A 146 -3.74 30.21 -44.61
C ASP A 146 -4.18 31.67 -44.53
N LEU A 147 -3.47 32.51 -43.77
CA LEU A 147 -3.80 33.92 -43.55
C LEU A 147 -3.66 34.78 -44.82
N ARG A 148 -3.20 34.19 -45.94
CA ARG A 148 -3.22 34.81 -47.27
C ARG A 148 -4.56 34.56 -48.00
N SER A 149 -5.40 33.67 -47.46
CA SER A 149 -6.69 33.25 -48.02
C SER A 149 -7.80 33.36 -46.97
N SER A 150 -9.02 33.68 -47.41
CA SER A 150 -10.18 33.71 -46.49
C SER A 150 -10.78 32.31 -46.25
N LYS A 151 -10.37 31.30 -47.02
CA LYS A 151 -10.87 29.92 -46.94
C LYS A 151 -9.93 29.02 -46.15
N PRO A 152 -10.45 28.04 -45.40
CA PRO A 152 -9.60 27.05 -44.73
C PRO A 152 -8.89 26.18 -45.77
N THR A 153 -7.62 25.88 -45.53
CA THR A 153 -6.82 24.98 -46.39
C THR A 153 -7.14 23.52 -46.08
N ILE A 154 -7.30 23.19 -44.80
CA ILE A 154 -7.51 21.83 -44.31
C ILE A 154 -8.64 21.86 -43.28
N THR A 155 -9.52 20.87 -43.33
CA THR A 155 -10.53 20.62 -42.29
C THR A 155 -10.33 19.19 -41.77
N LEU A 156 -10.12 19.06 -40.47
CA LEU A 156 -9.88 17.80 -39.74
C LEU A 156 -10.98 17.58 -38.70
N GLY A 157 -11.13 16.33 -38.27
CA GLY A 157 -12.06 15.95 -37.21
C GLY A 157 -13.47 15.63 -37.69
N ASN A 158 -14.30 15.19 -36.76
CA ASN A 158 -15.66 14.74 -37.02
C ASN A 158 -16.64 15.63 -36.23
N SER A 159 -17.74 16.03 -36.87
CA SER A 159 -18.71 16.99 -36.31
C SER A 159 -19.45 16.53 -35.04
N HIS A 160 -19.19 15.32 -34.54
CA HIS A 160 -19.90 14.71 -33.42
C HIS A 160 -19.21 14.92 -32.06
N ASP A 161 -17.96 15.39 -32.04
CA ASP A 161 -17.19 15.53 -30.79
C ASP A 161 -16.55 16.92 -30.71
N PRO A 162 -17.13 17.86 -29.94
CA PRO A 162 -16.67 19.24 -29.86
C PRO A 162 -15.21 19.35 -29.42
N VAL A 163 -14.44 20.21 -30.11
CA VAL A 163 -13.03 20.45 -29.78
C VAL A 163 -12.95 21.53 -28.70
N ARG A 164 -12.34 21.21 -27.56
CA ARG A 164 -12.19 22.13 -26.41
C ARG A 164 -10.85 22.85 -26.42
N ALA A 165 -9.79 22.16 -26.85
CA ALA A 165 -8.47 22.75 -27.02
C ALA A 165 -7.73 22.09 -28.19
N CYS A 166 -6.94 22.87 -28.93
CA CYS A 166 -6.04 22.37 -29.97
C CYS A 166 -4.71 23.12 -29.92
N GLN A 167 -3.62 22.43 -30.18
CA GLN A 167 -2.30 23.04 -30.21
C GLN A 167 -1.42 22.34 -31.24
N ASN A 168 -0.54 23.11 -31.86
CA ASN A 168 0.48 22.64 -32.78
C ASN A 168 1.81 22.42 -32.04
N LYS A 169 2.54 21.34 -32.35
CA LYS A 169 3.93 21.16 -31.88
C LYS A 169 4.93 21.58 -32.97
N ASN A 170 4.73 21.02 -34.16
CA ASN A 170 5.58 21.20 -35.34
C ASN A 170 4.70 21.52 -36.54
N SER A 171 5.25 22.00 -37.66
CA SER A 171 4.48 22.39 -38.85
C SER A 171 3.56 21.32 -39.47
N ASN A 172 3.66 20.06 -39.03
CA ASN A 172 2.83 18.95 -39.49
C ASN A 172 1.96 18.30 -38.40
N LEU A 173 2.10 18.67 -37.12
CA LEU A 173 1.52 17.90 -36.02
C LEU A 173 0.58 18.73 -35.15
N ILE A 174 -0.69 18.33 -35.13
CA ILE A 174 -1.73 18.95 -34.31
C ILE A 174 -2.27 17.96 -33.30
N LEU A 175 -2.38 18.39 -32.04
CA LEU A 175 -3.10 17.67 -31.00
C LEU A 175 -4.42 18.37 -30.69
N SER A 176 -5.47 17.60 -30.44
CA SER A 176 -6.78 18.13 -30.02
C SER A 176 -7.35 17.39 -28.82
N ALA A 177 -7.81 18.17 -27.84
CA ALA A 177 -8.57 17.70 -26.70
C ALA A 177 -10.06 17.96 -26.95
N ASN A 178 -10.86 16.91 -26.82
CA ASN A 178 -12.28 16.94 -27.15
C ASN A 178 -13.18 16.75 -25.93
N ASP A 179 -14.47 17.05 -26.11
CA ASP A 179 -15.49 16.96 -25.06
C ASP A 179 -15.77 15.52 -24.62
N SER A 180 -15.48 14.53 -25.46
CA SER A 180 -15.53 13.11 -25.09
C SER A 180 -14.46 12.67 -24.06
N GLY A 181 -13.51 13.54 -23.72
CA GLY A 181 -12.36 13.19 -22.87
C GLY A 181 -11.21 12.54 -23.64
N SER A 182 -11.33 12.49 -24.97
CA SER A 182 -10.31 11.93 -25.85
C SER A 182 -9.31 12.99 -26.31
N LEU A 183 -8.06 12.57 -26.46
CA LEU A 183 -6.99 13.30 -27.13
C LEU A 183 -6.77 12.68 -28.52
N TYR A 184 -6.76 13.50 -29.57
CA TYR A 184 -6.45 13.07 -30.94
C TYR A 184 -5.14 13.67 -31.43
N LYS A 185 -4.33 12.87 -32.12
CA LYS A 185 -3.12 13.28 -32.86
C LYS A 185 -3.42 13.27 -34.36
N TYR A 186 -3.17 14.38 -35.03
CA TYR A 186 -3.33 14.53 -36.47
C TYR A 186 -1.99 14.86 -37.10
N ASP A 187 -1.68 14.15 -38.19
CA ASP A 187 -0.60 14.50 -39.12
C ASP A 187 -1.21 15.25 -40.31
N LEU A 188 -0.77 16.48 -40.55
CA LEU A 188 -1.24 17.31 -41.66
C LEU A 188 -0.92 16.73 -43.04
N ARG A 189 0.03 15.79 -43.12
CA ARG A 189 0.32 15.05 -44.36
C ARG A 189 -0.77 14.06 -44.72
N ASN A 190 -1.51 13.55 -43.72
CA ASN A 190 -2.64 12.65 -43.91
C ASN A 190 -3.92 13.25 -43.32
N VAL A 191 -4.55 14.11 -44.12
CA VAL A 191 -5.75 14.87 -43.73
C VAL A 191 -6.98 13.99 -43.47
N SER A 192 -7.03 12.76 -44.02
CA SER A 192 -8.26 11.97 -44.03
C SER A 192 -8.65 11.39 -42.67
N THR A 193 -7.68 11.14 -41.78
CA THR A 193 -7.90 10.45 -40.51
C THR A 193 -6.96 10.98 -39.44
N PHE A 194 -7.35 10.86 -38.16
CA PHE A 194 -6.39 11.03 -37.07
C PHE A 194 -5.37 9.88 -37.08
N GLU A 195 -4.13 10.19 -36.72
CA GLU A 195 -3.06 9.20 -36.58
C GLU A 195 -3.31 8.32 -35.35
N LYS A 196 -3.66 8.95 -34.22
CA LYS A 196 -3.89 8.24 -32.96
C LYS A 196 -4.93 8.92 -32.07
N LYS A 197 -5.62 8.10 -31.26
CA LYS A 197 -6.60 8.52 -30.26
C LYS A 197 -6.26 7.92 -28.89
N TRP A 198 -6.25 8.74 -27.85
CA TRP A 198 -6.16 8.32 -26.45
C TRP A 198 -7.42 8.70 -25.69
N ASN A 199 -7.92 7.79 -24.85
CA ASN A 199 -9.04 8.04 -23.95
C ASN A 199 -8.50 8.36 -22.56
N LEU A 200 -8.10 9.62 -22.33
CA LEU A 200 -7.40 10.03 -21.12
C LEU A 200 -8.35 10.33 -19.97
N HIS A 201 -9.48 10.96 -20.26
CA HIS A 201 -10.43 11.44 -19.25
C HIS A 201 -11.77 10.72 -19.33
N THR A 202 -12.43 10.54 -18.18
CA THR A 202 -13.80 9.98 -18.12
C THR A 202 -14.89 11.02 -18.38
N GLY A 203 -14.51 12.30 -18.52
CA GLY A 203 -15.38 13.40 -18.87
C GLY A 203 -14.65 14.39 -19.79
N PRO A 204 -15.22 15.58 -20.05
CA PRO A 204 -14.63 16.56 -20.95
C PRO A 204 -13.17 16.89 -20.63
N CYS A 205 -12.33 16.81 -21.67
CA CYS A 205 -10.96 17.31 -21.62
C CYS A 205 -11.00 18.80 -21.95
N LEU A 206 -10.77 19.66 -20.98
CA LEU A 206 -11.06 21.10 -21.06
C LEU A 206 -9.83 21.94 -21.40
N SER A 207 -8.65 21.41 -21.11
CA SER A 207 -7.38 22.08 -21.42
C SER A 207 -6.38 21.10 -22.00
N LEU A 208 -5.56 21.62 -22.89
CA LEU A 208 -4.42 20.96 -23.49
C LEU A 208 -3.27 21.95 -23.53
N HIS A 209 -2.08 21.51 -23.14
CA HIS A 209 -0.85 22.26 -23.33
C HIS A 209 0.30 21.34 -23.66
N ILE A 210 0.97 21.62 -24.77
CA ILE A 210 2.18 20.94 -25.22
C ILE A 210 3.39 21.59 -24.55
N HIS A 211 4.36 20.77 -24.15
CA HIS A 211 5.63 21.24 -23.63
C HIS A 211 6.49 21.82 -24.78
N SER A 212 7.18 22.95 -24.54
CA SER A 212 7.96 23.66 -25.58
C SER A 212 9.06 22.78 -26.17
N GLU A 213 9.91 22.20 -25.31
CA GLU A 213 11.06 21.39 -25.71
C GLU A 213 10.67 19.91 -25.92
N LEU A 214 10.22 19.25 -24.85
CA LEU A 214 9.87 17.82 -24.85
C LEU A 214 8.59 17.51 -25.64
N ASP A 215 8.48 16.26 -26.12
CA ASP A 215 7.27 15.72 -26.77
C ASP A 215 6.20 15.27 -25.76
N LEU A 216 6.03 16.09 -24.70
CA LEU A 216 5.04 15.88 -23.65
C LEU A 216 3.83 16.78 -23.89
N VAL A 217 2.64 16.22 -23.64
CA VAL A 217 1.39 16.97 -23.59
C VAL A 217 0.73 16.78 -22.24
N ALA A 218 0.28 17.88 -21.63
CA ALA A 218 -0.56 17.83 -20.44
C ALA A 218 -2.01 18.14 -20.83
N THR A 219 -2.91 17.35 -20.27
CA THR A 219 -4.35 17.45 -20.48
C THR A 219 -5.05 17.54 -19.13
N GLY A 220 -6.03 18.44 -19.02
CA GLY A 220 -6.80 18.66 -17.79
C GLY A 220 -8.27 18.41 -18.04
N GLY A 221 -8.88 17.58 -17.21
CA GLY A 221 -10.28 17.16 -17.37
C GLY A 221 -11.21 17.62 -16.26
N ARG A 222 -12.51 17.52 -16.54
CA ARG A 222 -13.58 17.68 -15.52
C ARG A 222 -13.60 16.54 -14.51
N ASP A 223 -12.93 15.43 -14.81
CA ASP A 223 -12.76 14.26 -13.95
C ASP A 223 -11.71 14.45 -12.85
N GLN A 224 -11.22 15.68 -12.63
CA GLN A 224 -10.27 16.04 -11.58
C GLN A 224 -8.90 15.38 -11.76
N LYS A 225 -8.51 15.14 -13.01
CA LYS A 225 -7.23 14.55 -13.36
C LYS A 225 -6.45 15.44 -14.31
N ILE A 226 -5.15 15.50 -14.10
CA ILE A 226 -4.18 15.91 -15.10
C ILE A 226 -3.52 14.65 -15.64
N ASN A 227 -3.58 14.46 -16.95
CA ASN A 227 -2.85 13.40 -17.60
C ASN A 227 -1.72 14.00 -18.43
N VAL A 228 -0.51 13.50 -18.23
CA VAL A 228 0.69 13.84 -18.99
C VAL A 228 1.10 12.62 -19.80
N LEU A 229 1.34 12.83 -21.08
CA LEU A 229 1.62 11.78 -22.05
C LEU A 229 2.74 12.25 -22.98
N ASN A 230 3.67 11.36 -23.29
CA ASN A 230 4.54 11.46 -24.44
C ASN A 230 3.80 10.99 -25.69
N PHE A 231 3.52 11.90 -26.62
CA PHE A 231 2.71 11.62 -27.80
C PHE A 231 3.48 10.96 -28.95
N GLU A 232 4.79 10.76 -28.81
CA GLU A 232 5.59 9.88 -29.68
C GLU A 232 5.51 8.42 -29.24
N ASN A 233 5.20 8.16 -27.96
CA ASN A 233 5.02 6.80 -27.47
C ASN A 233 3.69 6.20 -27.96
N TYR A 234 3.77 4.95 -28.43
CA TYR A 234 2.59 4.21 -28.89
C TYR A 234 1.75 3.60 -27.76
N THR A 235 2.06 3.87 -26.49
CA THR A 235 1.26 3.45 -25.32
C THR A 235 -0.12 4.11 -25.31
N ASN A 236 -1.13 3.38 -24.81
CA ASN A 236 -2.50 3.87 -24.66
C ASN A 236 -2.78 4.49 -23.28
N LEU A 237 -1.81 4.38 -22.36
CA LEU A 237 -1.90 4.90 -21.01
C LEU A 237 -1.09 6.20 -20.91
N PRO A 238 -1.51 7.16 -20.07
CA PRO A 238 -0.71 8.33 -19.74
C PRO A 238 0.55 7.90 -18.97
N ASP A 239 1.64 8.63 -19.17
CA ASP A 239 2.90 8.40 -18.43
C ASP A 239 2.76 8.86 -16.98
N TYR A 240 2.06 9.98 -16.77
CA TYR A 240 1.74 10.48 -15.44
C TYR A 240 0.27 10.87 -15.33
N THR A 241 -0.37 10.50 -14.22
CA THR A 241 -1.70 10.98 -13.83
C THR A 241 -1.60 11.63 -12.45
N ILE A 242 -1.97 12.91 -12.38
CA ILE A 242 -2.06 13.67 -11.12
C ILE A 242 -3.54 13.83 -10.78
N ASN A 243 -3.94 13.32 -9.63
CA ASN A 243 -5.30 13.51 -9.12
C ASN A 243 -5.36 14.83 -8.38
N THR A 244 -6.24 15.73 -8.82
CA THR A 244 -6.48 17.02 -8.19
C THR A 244 -7.75 16.98 -7.34
N TYR A 245 -7.92 17.94 -6.44
CA TYR A 245 -9.10 18.00 -5.57
C TYR A 245 -10.35 18.57 -6.28
N GLY A 246 -10.15 19.29 -7.40
CA GLY A 246 -11.20 19.94 -8.15
C GLY A 246 -11.10 19.71 -9.66
N PRO A 247 -12.18 19.96 -10.42
CA PRO A 247 -12.20 19.87 -11.88
C PRO A 247 -11.35 20.98 -12.50
N ILE A 248 -10.63 20.63 -13.56
CA ILE A 248 -9.54 21.47 -14.08
C ILE A 248 -10.06 22.37 -15.20
N LEU A 249 -9.78 23.66 -15.09
CA LEU A 249 -10.14 24.67 -16.08
C LEU A 249 -9.04 24.86 -17.13
N LYS A 250 -7.81 25.11 -16.68
CA LYS A 250 -6.64 25.31 -17.55
C LYS A 250 -5.41 24.62 -16.98
N VAL A 251 -4.55 24.15 -17.88
CA VAL A 251 -3.23 23.57 -17.60
C VAL A 251 -2.21 24.24 -18.51
N ARG A 252 -1.05 24.61 -17.98
CA ARG A 252 0.03 25.28 -18.73
C ARG A 252 1.41 24.85 -18.23
N TRP A 253 2.24 24.40 -19.17
CA TRP A 253 3.66 24.13 -18.94
C TRP A 253 4.48 25.41 -18.86
N ASN A 254 5.50 25.38 -18.02
CA ASN A 254 6.61 26.32 -17.98
C ASN A 254 7.90 25.53 -17.71
N ASN A 255 8.61 25.14 -18.77
CA ASN A 255 9.71 24.18 -18.70
C ASN A 255 9.25 22.95 -17.88
N ASP A 256 9.93 22.64 -16.78
CA ASP A 256 9.64 21.46 -15.95
C ASP A 256 8.40 21.59 -15.05
N ASP A 257 7.91 22.82 -14.83
CA ASP A 257 6.79 23.07 -13.92
C ASP A 257 5.45 23.10 -14.68
N LEU A 258 4.44 22.49 -14.07
CA LEU A 258 3.09 22.38 -14.60
C LEU A 258 2.10 23.12 -13.71
N ALA A 259 1.58 24.26 -14.18
CA ALA A 259 0.52 24.96 -13.46
C ALA A 259 -0.86 24.50 -13.91
N CYS A 260 -1.81 24.42 -12.97
CA CYS A 260 -3.22 24.25 -13.27
C CYS A 260 -4.12 25.16 -12.45
N SER A 261 -5.27 25.47 -13.01
CA SER A 261 -6.37 26.18 -12.35
C SER A 261 -7.63 25.35 -12.36
N TYR A 262 -8.53 25.62 -11.42
CA TYR A 262 -9.76 24.85 -11.21
C TYR A 262 -11.01 25.66 -11.54
N PHE A 263 -12.13 24.98 -11.78
CA PHE A 263 -13.41 25.67 -11.93
C PHE A 263 -13.85 26.33 -10.63
N ASP A 264 -14.15 27.63 -10.72
CA ASP A 264 -14.71 28.43 -9.62
C ASP A 264 -13.86 28.47 -8.35
N ASP A 265 -12.58 28.18 -8.48
CA ASP A 265 -11.64 28.20 -7.37
C ASP A 265 -10.71 29.41 -7.44
N LEU A 266 -10.12 29.67 -6.28
CA LEU A 266 -9.22 30.78 -5.99
C LEU A 266 -7.75 30.43 -6.23
N ASN A 267 -7.43 29.13 -6.34
CA ASN A 267 -6.05 28.67 -6.32
C ASN A 267 -5.54 28.28 -7.71
N ILE A 268 -4.26 28.62 -7.98
CA ILE A 268 -3.44 27.99 -9.01
C ILE A 268 -2.43 27.10 -8.30
N THR A 269 -2.41 25.83 -8.65
CA THR A 269 -1.44 24.87 -8.11
C THR A 269 -0.39 24.58 -9.17
N ILE A 270 0.86 24.49 -8.74
CA ILE A 270 2.01 24.26 -9.60
C ILE A 270 2.64 22.95 -9.16
N TYR A 271 2.72 22.00 -10.09
CA TYR A 271 3.29 20.68 -9.89
C TYR A 271 4.64 20.58 -10.58
N ASN A 272 5.51 19.74 -10.04
CA ASN A 272 6.68 19.23 -10.74
C ASN A 272 6.51 17.71 -10.89
N LEU A 273 6.82 17.16 -12.06
CA LEU A 273 6.65 15.73 -12.35
C LEU A 273 7.50 14.84 -11.43
N ASN A 274 8.66 15.31 -10.96
CA ASN A 274 9.53 14.58 -10.02
C ASN A 274 8.78 14.20 -8.74
N ARG A 275 7.90 15.08 -8.25
CA ARG A 275 7.09 14.87 -7.04
C ARG A 275 5.61 15.12 -7.31
N LYS A 276 5.03 14.28 -8.16
CA LYS A 276 3.65 14.42 -8.67
C LYS A 276 2.53 14.56 -7.62
N PHE A 277 2.71 14.06 -6.39
CA PHE A 277 1.66 14.05 -5.37
C PHE A 277 1.63 15.31 -4.49
N ILE A 278 2.74 16.05 -4.43
CA ILE A 278 2.85 17.27 -3.61
C ILE A 278 3.03 18.45 -4.57
N PRO A 279 2.10 19.42 -4.56
CA PRO A 279 2.28 20.62 -5.35
C PRO A 279 3.54 21.36 -4.89
N LYS A 280 4.37 21.75 -5.85
CA LYS A 280 5.59 22.54 -5.63
C LYS A 280 5.24 23.87 -4.99
N ARG A 281 4.23 24.55 -5.57
CA ARG A 281 3.79 25.88 -5.17
C ARG A 281 2.28 26.03 -5.31
N VAL A 282 1.69 26.88 -4.48
CA VAL A 282 0.26 27.24 -4.55
C VAL A 282 0.12 28.76 -4.50
N LEU A 283 -0.54 29.31 -5.49
CA LEU A 283 -0.93 30.71 -5.55
C LEU A 283 -2.41 30.80 -5.14
N SER A 284 -2.71 31.54 -4.07
CA SER A 284 -4.09 31.77 -3.63
C SER A 284 -4.53 33.21 -3.93
N LEU A 285 -5.67 33.35 -4.61
CA LEU A 285 -6.26 34.64 -4.96
C LEU A 285 -7.49 34.97 -4.10
N GLN A 286 -7.90 36.24 -4.10
CA GLN A 286 -9.13 36.67 -3.42
C GLN A 286 -10.41 36.44 -4.24
N LYS A 287 -10.28 36.23 -5.55
CA LYS A 287 -11.39 36.12 -6.50
C LYS A 287 -11.15 34.95 -7.45
N PRO A 288 -12.22 34.28 -7.90
CA PRO A 288 -12.09 33.08 -8.74
C PRO A 288 -11.46 33.41 -10.08
N ILE A 289 -10.72 32.44 -10.61
CA ILE A 289 -9.90 32.61 -11.81
C ILE A 289 -10.77 32.40 -13.06
N SER A 290 -10.59 33.26 -14.06
CA SER A 290 -11.14 33.04 -15.40
C SER A 290 -10.10 32.43 -16.34
N ASN A 291 -8.84 32.88 -16.26
CA ASN A 291 -7.75 32.39 -17.12
C ASN A 291 -6.38 32.76 -16.55
N PHE A 292 -5.31 32.06 -16.96
CA PHE A 292 -3.94 32.39 -16.56
C PHE A 292 -2.91 31.95 -17.62
N ILE A 293 -1.77 32.64 -17.65
CA ILE A 293 -0.62 32.37 -18.54
C ILE A 293 0.70 32.64 -17.82
N TRP A 294 1.73 31.89 -18.20
CA TRP A 294 3.12 32.14 -17.82
C TRP A 294 3.73 33.28 -18.64
N ALA A 295 4.32 34.26 -17.96
CA ALA A 295 5.05 35.37 -18.57
C ALA A 295 6.45 35.44 -17.95
N ASN A 296 7.39 34.67 -18.50
CA ASN A 296 8.75 34.51 -17.97
C ASN A 296 8.73 34.03 -16.49
N ASN A 297 9.16 34.87 -15.54
CA ASN A 297 9.15 34.57 -14.10
C ASN A 297 7.86 34.98 -13.38
N LYS A 298 6.85 35.46 -14.11
CA LYS A 298 5.57 35.90 -13.56
C LYS A 298 4.42 35.03 -14.05
N ILE A 299 3.36 35.01 -13.27
CA ILE A 299 2.08 34.38 -13.62
C ILE A 299 1.06 35.50 -13.78
N TRP A 300 0.57 35.67 -15.00
CA TRP A 300 -0.51 36.60 -15.29
C TRP A 300 -1.84 35.90 -15.11
N VAL A 301 -2.71 36.48 -14.29
CA VAL A 301 -4.01 35.91 -13.95
C VAL A 301 -5.11 36.91 -14.30
N LEU A 302 -6.15 36.39 -14.94
CA LEU A 302 -7.43 37.06 -15.07
C LEU A 302 -8.42 36.45 -14.10
N THR A 303 -9.14 37.31 -13.39
CA THR A 303 -10.17 36.94 -12.43
C THR A 303 -11.56 37.15 -13.01
N LYS A 304 -12.56 36.43 -12.49
CA LYS A 304 -13.98 36.63 -12.84
C LYS A 304 -14.53 37.99 -12.39
N SER A 305 -13.81 38.70 -11.52
CA SER A 305 -14.12 40.10 -11.15
C SER A 305 -13.48 41.12 -12.08
N ASN A 306 -13.10 40.70 -13.30
CA ASN A 306 -12.55 41.56 -14.35
C ASN A 306 -11.23 42.25 -13.95
N ALA A 307 -10.44 41.64 -13.07
CA ALA A 307 -9.11 42.15 -12.74
C ALA A 307 -8.02 41.29 -13.41
N PHE A 308 -7.06 41.97 -14.03
CA PHE A 308 -5.78 41.42 -14.44
C PHE A 308 -4.76 41.64 -13.32
N VAL A 309 -4.10 40.57 -12.88
CA VAL A 309 -3.12 40.61 -11.80
C VAL A 309 -1.86 39.87 -12.22
N SER A 310 -0.70 40.47 -11.98
CA SER A 310 0.60 39.83 -12.15
C SER A 310 1.14 39.36 -10.81
N TYR A 311 1.49 38.07 -10.73
CA TYR A 311 2.11 37.47 -9.55
C TYR A 311 3.54 37.01 -9.86
N ASP A 312 4.46 37.25 -8.95
CA ASP A 312 5.82 36.72 -9.06
C ASP A 312 5.86 35.26 -8.60
N TYR A 313 6.49 34.41 -9.41
CA TYR A 313 6.57 32.98 -9.14
C TYR A 313 7.22 32.65 -7.79
N ASN A 314 8.25 33.41 -7.40
CA ASN A 314 9.01 33.18 -6.17
C ASN A 314 8.28 33.61 -4.90
N GLU A 315 7.27 34.48 -4.98
CA GLU A 315 6.47 34.91 -3.82
C GLU A 315 5.36 33.91 -3.45
N THR A 316 5.21 32.83 -4.22
CA THR A 316 4.13 31.86 -4.01
C THR A 316 4.42 30.91 -2.84
N ILE A 317 3.35 30.45 -2.18
CA ILE A 317 3.44 29.58 -1.00
C ILE A 317 3.99 28.22 -1.44
N GLN A 318 4.95 27.68 -0.68
CA GLN A 318 5.50 26.34 -0.87
C GLN A 318 4.89 25.38 0.14
N PRO A 319 3.98 24.48 -0.27
CA PRO A 319 3.29 23.57 0.65
C PRO A 319 4.24 22.65 1.42
N ILE A 320 5.39 22.31 0.83
CA ILE A 320 6.38 21.43 1.45
C ILE A 320 6.97 22.01 2.74
N GLU A 321 7.03 23.34 2.88
CA GLU A 321 7.58 23.99 4.06
C GLU A 321 6.71 23.71 5.30
N ASN A 322 5.41 23.51 5.08
CA ASN A 322 4.40 23.21 6.10
C ASN A 322 4.24 21.72 6.39
N LEU A 323 4.93 20.84 5.65
CA LEU A 323 4.89 19.39 5.91
C LEU A 323 5.89 19.01 6.99
N ASP A 324 5.49 18.04 7.82
CA ASP A 324 6.39 17.42 8.79
C ASP A 324 7.48 16.62 8.06
N ASN A 325 8.72 16.77 8.52
CA ASN A 325 9.90 16.14 7.91
C ASN A 325 9.90 14.61 8.05
N MET A 326 9.10 14.04 8.94
CA MET A 326 8.98 12.60 9.11
C MET A 326 7.53 12.21 9.34
N ALA A 327 7.10 11.15 8.68
CA ALA A 327 5.85 10.47 8.98
C ALA A 327 6.15 8.99 9.25
N PHE A 328 5.37 8.39 10.15
CA PHE A 328 5.42 6.97 10.40
C PHE A 328 4.01 6.38 10.40
N SER A 329 3.87 5.14 9.95
CA SER A 329 2.60 4.42 9.95
C SER A 329 2.83 2.94 10.16
N TRP A 330 1.88 2.28 10.82
CA TRP A 330 1.88 0.84 11.00
C TRP A 330 1.04 0.20 9.89
N ASN A 331 1.52 -0.88 9.29
CA ASN A 331 0.68 -1.72 8.44
C ASN A 331 -0.01 -2.82 9.27
N ASP A 332 -1.02 -3.47 8.68
CA ASP A 332 -1.74 -4.59 9.30
C ASP A 332 -0.84 -5.83 9.52
N SER A 333 0.34 -5.86 8.89
CA SER A 333 1.38 -6.88 9.04
C SER A 333 2.36 -6.60 10.19
N ASN A 334 2.14 -5.55 10.98
CA ASN A 334 3.00 -5.10 12.08
C ASN A 334 4.35 -4.46 11.67
N ASP A 335 4.48 -4.07 10.41
CA ASP A 335 5.64 -3.32 9.91
C ASP A 335 5.45 -1.82 10.16
N LEU A 336 6.52 -1.17 10.65
CA LEU A 336 6.59 0.28 10.77
C LEU A 336 7.16 0.86 9.48
N ILE A 337 6.35 1.63 8.76
CA ILE A 337 6.80 2.41 7.61
C ILE A 337 7.24 3.78 8.12
N LEU A 338 8.50 4.13 7.88
CA LEU A 338 9.05 5.46 8.12
C LEU A 338 9.28 6.14 6.77
N THR A 339 8.80 7.37 6.62
CA THR A 339 9.09 8.21 5.45
C THR A 339 9.71 9.52 5.93
N SER A 340 10.93 9.80 5.50
CA SER A 340 11.53 11.12 5.61
C SER A 340 11.09 11.98 4.42
N ASN A 341 10.49 13.13 4.72
CA ASN A 341 10.27 14.19 3.75
C ASN A 341 11.46 15.13 3.81
N ASP A 342 12.48 14.88 2.98
CA ASP A 342 13.47 15.91 2.75
C ASP A 342 12.82 17.10 2.02
N LYS A 343 13.12 18.31 2.50
CA LYS A 343 12.57 19.56 1.98
C LYS A 343 13.25 19.98 0.68
N ASP A 344 14.48 19.49 0.46
CA ASP A 344 15.29 19.75 -0.75
C ASP A 344 15.01 18.73 -1.89
N ASP A 345 14.15 17.75 -1.64
CA ASP A 345 13.95 16.54 -2.46
C ASP A 345 13.11 16.75 -3.75
N TYR A 346 12.98 17.98 -4.26
CA TYR A 346 12.39 18.16 -5.60
C TYR A 346 13.30 17.62 -6.72
N GLU A 347 14.58 17.41 -6.43
CA GLU A 347 15.58 16.99 -7.41
C GLU A 347 16.01 15.51 -7.28
N ASN A 348 15.86 14.85 -6.10
CA ASN A 348 16.33 13.48 -5.90
C ASN A 348 15.46 12.67 -4.92
N PRO A 349 14.54 11.80 -5.35
CA PRO A 349 13.69 11.06 -4.41
C PRO A 349 14.45 9.90 -3.75
N TYR A 350 14.96 10.07 -2.52
CA TYR A 350 15.42 8.95 -1.70
C TYR A 350 14.33 8.52 -0.72
N ILE A 351 13.44 7.63 -1.16
CA ILE A 351 12.53 6.95 -0.24
C ILE A 351 13.32 5.81 0.41
N MET A 352 13.73 6.01 1.66
CA MET A 352 14.33 4.93 2.45
C MET A 352 13.23 4.18 3.21
N CYS A 353 12.74 3.08 2.63
CA CYS A 353 11.87 2.16 3.35
C CYS A 353 12.72 1.35 4.34
N ALA A 354 12.55 1.60 5.63
CA ALA A 354 13.11 0.74 6.67
C ALA A 354 12.03 -0.22 7.16
N GLU A 355 12.18 -1.51 6.88
CA GLU A 355 11.39 -2.56 7.53
C GLU A 355 11.96 -2.81 8.91
N LEU A 356 11.18 -2.51 9.95
CA LEU A 356 11.56 -2.79 11.33
C LEU A 356 10.72 -3.97 11.82
N ASN A 357 11.23 -5.19 11.60
CA ASN A 357 10.60 -6.41 12.11
C ASN A 357 10.62 -6.38 13.63
N LEU A 358 9.44 -6.21 14.25
CA LEU A 358 9.32 -6.37 15.69
C LEU A 358 9.60 -7.84 16.07
N PRO A 359 10.40 -8.11 17.12
CA PRO A 359 10.86 -9.44 17.49
C PRO A 359 9.79 -10.21 18.28
N GLN A 360 8.56 -10.31 17.76
CA GLN A 360 7.53 -11.17 18.35
C GLN A 360 7.43 -12.56 17.69
N TYR A 361 7.96 -12.71 16.48
CA TYR A 361 8.05 -14.01 15.79
C TYR A 361 9.42 -14.14 15.12
N ASP A 362 10.45 -14.30 15.93
CA ASP A 362 11.74 -14.75 15.43
C ASP A 362 11.67 -16.27 15.16
N ASP A 363 11.82 -16.65 13.89
CA ASP A 363 11.76 -18.03 13.44
C ASP A 363 12.87 -18.90 14.06
N GLU A 364 14.01 -18.31 14.42
CA GLU A 364 15.08 -19.02 15.10
C GLU A 364 14.72 -19.30 16.56
N VAL A 365 14.14 -18.30 17.24
CA VAL A 365 13.61 -18.44 18.60
C VAL A 365 12.55 -19.53 18.66
N PHE A 366 11.59 -19.51 17.73
CA PHE A 366 10.53 -20.53 17.65
C PHE A 366 11.13 -21.94 17.54
N LYS A 367 12.14 -22.13 16.68
CA LYS A 367 12.81 -23.43 16.51
C LYS A 367 13.51 -23.87 17.80
N ILE A 368 14.25 -22.98 18.46
CA ILE A 368 14.98 -23.29 19.70
C ILE A 368 14.02 -23.67 20.84
N LEU A 369 12.92 -22.93 21.00
CA LEU A 369 11.92 -23.22 22.03
C LEU A 369 11.19 -24.54 21.73
N ALA A 370 10.76 -24.75 20.48
CA ALA A 370 10.07 -25.98 20.07
C ALA A 370 10.95 -27.24 20.18
N THR A 371 12.27 -27.14 19.97
CA THR A 371 13.19 -28.28 20.11
C THR A 371 13.54 -28.58 21.56
N ASN A 372 13.69 -27.55 22.39
CA ASN A 372 14.35 -27.70 23.68
C ASN A 372 13.39 -27.72 24.87
N TYR A 373 12.19 -27.14 24.76
CA TYR A 373 11.22 -27.22 25.85
C TYR A 373 10.84 -28.67 26.16
N LEU A 374 10.98 -29.01 27.43
CA LEU A 374 10.59 -30.31 27.95
C LEU A 374 9.07 -30.33 28.11
N THR A 375 8.41 -31.28 27.45
CA THR A 375 6.96 -31.48 27.50
C THR A 375 6.55 -32.66 28.36
N GLU A 376 7.51 -33.39 28.93
CA GLU A 376 7.32 -34.56 29.80
C GLU A 376 8.38 -34.54 30.89
N ILE A 377 8.14 -35.29 31.97
CA ILE A 377 9.08 -35.44 33.08
C ILE A 377 10.07 -36.56 32.74
N PRO A 378 11.37 -36.27 32.51
CA PRO A 378 12.37 -37.30 32.25
C PRO A 378 12.57 -38.21 33.46
N THR A 379 12.97 -39.45 33.22
CA THR A 379 13.22 -40.42 34.29
C THR A 379 14.30 -39.93 35.26
N GLY A 380 13.94 -39.72 36.53
CA GLY A 380 14.85 -39.25 37.58
C GLY A 380 14.82 -37.75 37.86
N CYS A 381 13.99 -36.97 37.14
CA CYS A 381 13.74 -35.56 37.40
C CYS A 381 12.41 -35.35 38.15
N SER A 382 12.32 -34.29 38.95
CA SER A 382 11.06 -33.78 39.49
C SER A 382 10.40 -32.79 38.52
N ILE A 383 9.13 -32.48 38.73
CA ILE A 383 8.44 -31.44 37.95
C ILE A 383 9.08 -30.05 38.15
N ILE A 384 9.62 -29.79 39.35
CA ILE A 384 10.36 -28.56 39.68
C ILE A 384 11.61 -28.45 38.81
N ASP A 385 12.36 -29.54 38.65
CA ASP A 385 13.55 -29.58 37.78
C ASP A 385 13.19 -29.25 36.32
N VAL A 386 12.07 -29.77 35.83
CA VAL A 386 11.57 -29.51 34.47
C VAL A 386 11.23 -28.03 34.28
N CYS A 387 10.50 -27.43 35.23
CA CYS A 387 10.20 -25.99 35.22
C CYS A 387 11.49 -25.15 35.23
N MET A 388 12.48 -25.51 36.04
CA MET A 388 13.76 -24.79 36.09
C MET A 388 14.56 -24.92 34.79
N ILE A 389 14.55 -26.09 34.14
CA ILE A 389 15.20 -26.29 32.83
C ILE A 389 14.51 -25.44 31.75
N ASN A 390 13.18 -25.47 31.67
CA ASN A 390 12.42 -24.64 30.73
C ASN A 390 12.64 -23.14 30.98
N SER A 391 12.81 -22.72 32.25
CA SER A 391 13.15 -21.33 32.59
C SER A 391 14.50 -20.89 32.02
N ASN A 392 15.51 -21.77 32.08
CA ASN A 392 16.85 -21.48 31.55
C ASN A 392 16.84 -21.43 30.02
N ILE A 393 16.06 -22.30 29.37
CA ILE A 393 15.88 -22.27 27.92
C ILE A 393 15.23 -20.96 27.49
N ALA A 394 14.16 -20.52 28.16
CA ALA A 394 13.52 -19.24 27.90
C ALA A 394 14.49 -18.06 28.09
N MET A 395 15.31 -18.10 29.15
CA MET A 395 16.31 -17.08 29.45
C MET A 395 17.39 -16.97 28.37
N ASN A 396 17.88 -18.10 27.84
CA ASN A 396 18.90 -18.13 26.80
C ASN A 396 18.42 -17.50 25.48
N VAL A 397 17.11 -17.47 25.25
CA VAL A 397 16.48 -16.96 24.04
C VAL A 397 15.90 -15.54 24.26
N GLY A 398 16.11 -14.94 25.45
CA GLY A 398 15.64 -13.59 25.77
C GLY A 398 14.16 -13.50 26.16
N TYR A 399 13.47 -14.63 26.32
CA TYR A 399 12.07 -14.71 26.77
C TYR A 399 12.01 -14.62 28.30
N HIS A 400 12.31 -13.42 28.82
CA HIS A 400 12.43 -13.17 30.25
C HIS A 400 11.12 -13.40 31.01
N ARG A 401 9.98 -13.17 30.37
CA ARG A 401 8.66 -13.39 30.98
C ARG A 401 8.42 -14.86 31.25
N ASP A 402 8.57 -15.72 30.25
CA ASP A 402 8.34 -17.16 30.40
C ASP A 402 9.33 -17.76 31.39
N CYS A 403 10.57 -17.26 31.41
CA CYS A 403 11.55 -17.61 32.44
C CYS A 403 11.03 -17.31 33.86
N GLN A 404 10.47 -16.12 34.08
CA GLN A 404 9.88 -15.77 35.38
C GLN A 404 8.69 -16.66 35.72
N VAL A 405 7.80 -16.94 34.75
CA VAL A 405 6.63 -17.78 34.99
C VAL A 405 7.04 -19.22 35.33
N TRP A 406 7.98 -19.81 34.60
CA TRP A 406 8.49 -21.15 34.89
C TRP A 406 9.11 -21.25 36.30
N ARG A 407 9.86 -20.22 36.73
CA ARG A 407 10.42 -20.16 38.09
C ARG A 407 9.33 -20.00 39.15
N LEU A 408 8.31 -19.20 38.87
CA LEU A 408 7.21 -18.95 39.78
C LEU A 408 6.34 -20.21 39.95
N LEU A 409 6.12 -20.97 38.89
CA LEU A 409 5.50 -22.30 38.95
C LEU A 409 6.36 -23.30 39.75
N ALA A 410 7.67 -23.29 39.57
CA ALA A 410 8.58 -24.13 40.36
C ALA A 410 8.50 -23.83 41.87
N ILE A 411 8.54 -22.54 42.25
CA ILE A 411 8.47 -22.10 43.66
C ILE A 411 7.13 -22.45 44.29
N SER A 412 6.01 -22.22 43.58
CA SER A 412 4.68 -22.56 44.10
C SER A 412 4.48 -24.05 44.34
N ILE A 413 5.04 -24.92 43.48
CA ILE A 413 5.01 -26.37 43.70
C ILE A 413 5.88 -26.76 44.92
N GLU A 414 7.02 -26.09 45.10
CA GLU A 414 7.91 -26.32 46.26
C GLU A 414 7.22 -25.92 47.57
N GLU A 415 6.56 -24.75 47.62
CA GLU A 415 5.79 -24.29 48.77
C GLU A 415 4.62 -25.24 49.11
N GLU A 416 3.83 -25.69 48.13
CA GLU A 416 2.74 -26.65 48.38
C GLU A 416 3.27 -28.00 48.89
N SER A 417 4.42 -28.46 48.41
CA SER A 417 5.03 -29.69 48.91
C SER A 417 5.54 -29.57 50.36
N ILE A 418 5.88 -28.36 50.80
CA ILE A 418 6.30 -28.08 52.18
C ILE A 418 5.07 -27.97 53.08
N GLU A 419 3.98 -27.32 52.64
CA GLU A 419 2.72 -27.26 53.38
C GLU A 419 2.14 -28.67 53.60
N GLU A 420 2.20 -29.59 52.62
CA GLU A 420 1.79 -30.99 52.80
C GLU A 420 2.66 -31.75 53.81
N ILE A 421 3.97 -31.46 53.90
CA ILE A 421 4.87 -32.10 54.87
C ILE A 421 4.65 -31.53 56.28
N GLU A 422 4.43 -30.22 56.41
CA GLU A 422 4.11 -29.58 57.69
C GLU A 422 2.75 -30.04 58.23
N GLU A 423 1.71 -30.21 57.40
CA GLU A 423 0.42 -30.78 57.83
C GLU A 423 0.56 -32.22 58.36
N ILE A 424 1.42 -33.05 57.74
CA ILE A 424 1.69 -34.43 58.19
C ILE A 424 2.49 -34.43 59.51
N GLU A 425 3.43 -33.50 59.69
CA GLU A 425 4.21 -33.37 60.93
C GLU A 425 3.35 -32.83 62.10
N ILE A 426 2.43 -31.89 61.83
CA ILE A 426 1.50 -31.30 62.82
C ILE A 426 0.50 -32.33 63.37
N GLU A 427 0.10 -33.35 62.59
CA GLU A 427 -0.74 -34.44 63.13
C GLU A 427 -0.01 -35.35 64.14
N THR A 428 1.33 -35.28 64.23
CA THR A 428 2.14 -36.20 65.04
C THR A 428 2.71 -35.65 66.36
N GLU A 429 2.63 -34.36 66.66
CA GLU A 429 3.20 -33.75 67.88
C GLU A 429 2.36 -32.51 68.29
N VAL A 430 1.77 -32.27 69.48
CA VAL A 430 1.84 -32.74 70.90
C VAL A 430 0.58 -32.15 71.64
N PRO A 431 0.14 -32.56 72.86
CA PRO A 431 -0.57 -31.64 73.74
C PRO A 431 0.39 -30.88 74.69
N ASN A 432 0.39 -29.57 74.48
CA ASN A 432 0.36 -28.50 75.49
C ASN A 432 1.60 -28.26 76.39
N SER A 433 2.23 -27.08 76.23
CA SER A 433 1.89 -25.86 76.99
C SER A 433 3.10 -24.93 77.22
N ILE A 434 2.77 -23.64 77.42
CA ILE A 434 3.54 -22.56 78.07
C ILE A 434 4.21 -21.53 77.13
N ALA A 435 3.39 -20.54 76.79
CA ALA A 435 3.53 -19.11 77.11
C ALA A 435 4.92 -18.44 77.21
N SER A 436 5.03 -17.37 76.42
CA SER A 436 5.36 -15.99 76.82
C SER A 436 6.78 -15.43 76.60
N SER A 437 6.76 -14.35 75.83
CA SER A 437 7.41 -13.04 76.06
C SER A 437 8.75 -12.72 75.38
N ASN A 438 8.64 -11.71 74.52
CA ASN A 438 9.49 -10.51 74.37
C ASN A 438 11.01 -10.71 74.25
N PHE A 439 11.60 -10.35 73.11
CA PHE A 439 12.26 -9.03 72.96
C PHE A 439 12.76 -8.81 71.53
N SER A 440 12.96 -7.53 71.24
CA SER A 440 13.30 -6.90 69.98
C SER A 440 14.79 -6.91 69.62
N SER A 441 15.02 -6.69 68.32
CA SER A 441 16.10 -5.90 67.70
C SER A 441 17.36 -6.58 67.16
N MET A 442 17.59 -6.24 65.89
CA MET A 442 18.86 -5.95 65.20
C MET A 442 19.77 -7.08 64.67
N SER A 443 19.83 -7.09 63.34
CA SER A 443 21.02 -7.19 62.47
C SER A 443 22.03 -8.33 62.68
N SER A 444 22.13 -9.21 61.68
CA SER A 444 23.31 -9.40 60.82
C SER A 444 23.31 -10.80 60.21
N SER A 445 23.63 -10.87 58.92
CA SER A 445 23.93 -12.12 58.21
C SER A 445 25.13 -12.84 58.85
N PRO A 446 25.19 -14.18 58.77
CA PRO A 446 26.23 -14.75 57.92
C PRO A 446 25.82 -16.02 57.14
N LYS A 447 26.50 -16.22 56.02
CA LYS A 447 26.49 -17.43 55.19
C LYS A 447 26.96 -18.65 56.00
N SER A 448 26.28 -19.79 55.86
CA SER A 448 26.96 -21.10 55.89
C SER A 448 26.19 -22.16 55.11
N THR A 449 26.94 -22.86 54.28
CA THR A 449 26.61 -24.05 53.51
C THR A 449 26.35 -25.26 54.41
N ARG A 450 25.23 -25.98 54.21
CA ARG A 450 25.10 -27.38 54.65
C ARG A 450 24.30 -28.23 53.64
N GLN A 451 24.99 -29.20 53.06
CA GLN A 451 24.43 -30.35 52.34
C GLN A 451 23.55 -31.19 53.28
N PHE A 452 22.38 -31.66 52.82
CA PHE A 452 21.78 -32.89 53.36
C PHE A 452 21.03 -33.72 52.30
N ARG A 453 20.99 -35.03 52.56
CA ARG A 453 20.80 -36.18 51.69
C ARG A 453 19.37 -36.37 51.16
N LYS A 454 19.27 -36.85 49.91
CA LYS A 454 18.07 -37.43 49.29
C LYS A 454 17.50 -38.61 50.10
N LYS A 455 16.20 -38.59 50.40
CA LYS A 455 15.38 -39.79 50.67
C LYS A 455 14.27 -39.83 49.61
N VAL A 456 14.24 -40.91 48.84
CA VAL A 456 13.24 -41.19 47.82
C VAL A 456 12.03 -41.83 48.51
N VAL A 457 10.87 -41.18 48.45
CA VAL A 457 9.58 -41.78 48.85
C VAL A 457 8.74 -41.99 47.60
N LYS A 458 8.36 -43.25 47.34
CA LYS A 458 7.43 -43.62 46.26
C LYS A 458 6.01 -43.27 46.70
N LEU A 459 5.36 -42.35 46.00
CA LEU A 459 3.93 -42.04 46.19
C LEU A 459 3.05 -42.90 45.27
N SER A 460 2.07 -43.56 45.88
CA SER A 460 0.97 -44.28 45.23
C SER A 460 -0.24 -43.37 44.97
N LYS A 461 -1.03 -43.69 43.94
CA LYS A 461 -2.13 -42.91 43.32
C LYS A 461 -3.03 -42.11 44.28
N PRO A 462 -3.41 -40.85 43.94
CA PRO A 462 -4.36 -40.08 44.73
C PRO A 462 -5.82 -40.34 44.34
N SER A 463 -6.67 -40.39 45.36
CA SER A 463 -8.14 -40.38 45.27
C SER A 463 -8.67 -38.97 44.94
N LYS A 464 -9.82 -38.94 44.24
CA LYS A 464 -10.50 -37.72 43.72
C LYS A 464 -10.71 -36.64 44.79
N PHE A 465 -10.28 -35.41 44.47
CA PHE A 465 -10.55 -34.19 45.25
C PHE A 465 -11.72 -33.39 44.63
N SER A 466 -12.61 -32.88 45.48
CA SER A 466 -13.59 -31.83 45.17
C SER A 466 -13.37 -30.66 46.14
N ILE A 467 -13.24 -29.42 45.65
CA ILE A 467 -12.86 -28.26 46.48
C ILE A 467 -13.86 -27.09 46.33
N ASN A 468 -14.15 -26.46 47.48
CA ASN A 468 -15.01 -25.28 47.71
C ASN A 468 -14.19 -23.97 47.58
N LEU A 469 -14.78 -22.89 47.05
CA LEU A 469 -14.06 -21.77 46.39
C LEU A 469 -13.82 -20.46 47.19
N ASN A 470 -13.88 -20.43 48.53
CA ASN A 470 -13.99 -19.14 49.25
C ASN A 470 -12.86 -18.73 50.22
N ASP A 471 -11.66 -19.34 50.23
CA ASP A 471 -10.57 -18.88 51.13
C ASP A 471 -9.14 -19.24 50.66
N ASP A 472 -8.80 -19.02 49.38
CA ASP A 472 -7.48 -19.44 48.86
C ASP A 472 -6.51 -18.28 48.58
N LYS A 473 -5.32 -18.39 49.21
CA LYS A 473 -4.11 -17.60 48.92
C LYS A 473 -3.89 -17.50 47.39
N VAL A 474 -3.69 -16.28 46.88
CA VAL A 474 -3.59 -16.01 45.43
C VAL A 474 -2.36 -16.68 44.78
N TRP A 475 -1.36 -17.06 45.57
CA TRP A 475 -0.12 -17.69 45.13
C TRP A 475 -0.15 -19.23 45.13
N LYS A 476 -1.32 -19.86 45.29
CA LYS A 476 -1.46 -21.31 45.08
C LYS A 476 -1.16 -21.70 43.63
N PHE A 477 -0.49 -22.82 43.44
CA PHE A 477 0.00 -23.31 42.14
C PHE A 477 -1.13 -23.37 41.10
N LYS A 478 -2.27 -23.98 41.46
CA LYS A 478 -3.41 -24.14 40.54
C LYS A 478 -3.95 -22.79 40.04
N ILE A 479 -4.04 -21.79 40.93
CA ILE A 479 -4.57 -20.46 40.60
C ILE A 479 -3.59 -19.70 39.69
N LEU A 480 -2.30 -19.74 40.02
CA LEU A 480 -1.24 -19.12 39.22
C LEU A 480 -1.16 -19.73 37.82
N LEU A 481 -1.21 -21.06 37.74
CA LEU A 481 -1.17 -21.79 36.47
C LEU A 481 -2.33 -21.38 35.55
N ILE A 482 -3.56 -21.34 36.07
CA ILE A 482 -4.76 -20.97 35.31
C ILE A 482 -4.68 -19.50 34.86
N LYS A 483 -4.34 -18.56 35.76
CA LYS A 483 -4.22 -17.13 35.40
C LYS A 483 -3.14 -16.87 34.36
N HIS A 484 -2.00 -17.58 34.45
CA HIS A 484 -0.95 -17.47 33.45
C HIS A 484 -1.36 -18.11 32.11
N LEU A 485 -2.08 -19.23 32.13
CA LEU A 485 -2.66 -19.83 30.92
C LEU A 485 -3.63 -18.88 30.23
N GLU A 486 -4.59 -18.29 30.94
CA GLU A 486 -5.53 -17.30 30.40
C GLU A 486 -4.80 -16.10 29.77
N TYR A 487 -3.76 -15.60 30.45
CA TYR A 487 -2.94 -14.52 29.93
C TYR A 487 -2.21 -14.92 28.63
N SER A 488 -1.58 -16.10 28.62
CA SER A 488 -0.82 -16.57 27.46
C SER A 488 -1.75 -16.85 26.27
N ILE A 489 -2.98 -17.33 26.51
CA ILE A 489 -4.02 -17.47 25.47
C ILE A 489 -4.37 -16.12 24.85
N LEU A 490 -4.52 -15.06 25.65
CA LEU A 490 -4.78 -13.71 25.15
C LEU A 490 -3.62 -13.15 24.31
N GLN A 491 -2.37 -13.51 24.64
CA GLN A 491 -1.20 -13.14 23.83
C GLN A 491 -1.00 -14.03 22.60
N GLY A 492 -1.62 -15.21 22.57
CA GLY A 492 -1.48 -16.17 21.48
C GLY A 492 -0.16 -16.96 21.51
N ASP A 493 0.46 -17.16 22.67
CA ASP A 493 1.71 -17.93 22.79
C ASP A 493 1.46 -19.44 22.73
N VAL A 494 1.37 -19.96 21.51
CA VAL A 494 1.01 -21.35 21.25
C VAL A 494 2.05 -22.34 21.81
N ILE A 495 3.35 -21.99 21.84
CA ILE A 495 4.40 -22.90 22.33
C ILE A 495 4.27 -23.05 23.85
N PHE A 496 4.23 -21.93 24.58
CA PHE A 496 4.17 -21.95 26.03
C PHE A 496 2.89 -22.63 26.53
N ILE A 497 1.74 -22.31 25.95
CA ILE A 497 0.45 -22.92 26.32
C ILE A 497 0.48 -24.43 26.05
N SER A 498 0.97 -24.84 24.87
CA SER A 498 1.01 -26.27 24.52
C SER A 498 1.95 -27.06 25.41
N THR A 499 3.08 -26.48 25.82
CA THR A 499 4.02 -27.16 26.74
C THR A 499 3.46 -27.28 28.14
N ILE A 500 2.76 -26.26 28.65
CA ILE A 500 2.03 -26.36 29.92
C ILE A 500 0.94 -27.43 29.87
N ILE A 501 0.11 -27.45 28.81
CA ILE A 501 -0.94 -28.46 28.65
C ILE A 501 -0.32 -29.85 28.69
N LEU A 502 0.74 -30.11 27.89
CA LEU A 502 1.37 -31.44 27.85
C LEU A 502 1.98 -31.86 29.19
N LEU A 503 2.60 -30.93 29.93
CA LEU A 503 3.22 -31.23 31.23
C LEU A 503 2.20 -31.47 32.34
N PHE A 504 1.16 -30.63 32.42
CA PHE A 504 0.27 -30.58 33.58
C PHE A 504 -1.10 -31.23 33.38
N TYR A 505 -1.47 -31.66 32.16
CA TYR A 505 -2.79 -32.27 31.91
C TYR A 505 -3.11 -33.45 32.85
N GLY A 506 -2.10 -34.27 33.18
CA GLY A 506 -2.26 -35.38 34.13
C GLY A 506 -2.38 -34.96 35.61
N LEU A 507 -1.94 -33.74 35.96
CA LEU A 507 -1.92 -33.21 37.33
C LEU A 507 -3.15 -32.31 37.59
N VAL A 508 -3.56 -31.53 36.60
CA VAL A 508 -4.70 -30.60 36.70
C VAL A 508 -5.59 -30.75 35.46
N PRO A 509 -6.50 -31.74 35.43
CA PRO A 509 -7.36 -31.97 34.27
C PRO A 509 -8.37 -30.84 34.00
N ASP A 510 -8.76 -30.08 35.04
CA ASP A 510 -9.74 -28.98 34.94
C ASP A 510 -9.12 -27.62 34.54
N MET A 511 -7.96 -27.61 33.87
CA MET A 511 -7.28 -26.36 33.48
C MET A 511 -8.03 -25.58 32.39
N LEU A 512 -8.53 -26.28 31.38
CA LEU A 512 -9.19 -25.72 30.20
C LEU A 512 -10.23 -26.72 29.67
N ASP A 513 -11.19 -26.21 28.90
CA ASP A 513 -12.17 -27.05 28.21
C ASP A 513 -11.47 -27.97 27.19
N GLU A 514 -11.94 -29.23 27.07
CA GLU A 514 -11.35 -30.19 26.12
C GLU A 514 -11.32 -29.68 24.68
N VAL A 515 -12.30 -28.87 24.28
CA VAL A 515 -12.37 -28.27 22.94
C VAL A 515 -11.23 -27.27 22.73
N GLN A 516 -10.98 -26.40 23.71
CA GLN A 516 -9.91 -25.41 23.63
C GLN A 516 -8.53 -26.08 23.59
N ILE A 517 -8.34 -27.14 24.39
CA ILE A 517 -7.12 -27.93 24.39
C ILE A 517 -6.85 -28.53 23.00
N ILE A 518 -7.88 -29.09 22.35
CA ILE A 518 -7.76 -29.66 21.00
C ILE A 518 -7.38 -28.58 20.00
N GLU A 519 -8.04 -27.42 20.02
CA GLU A 519 -7.74 -26.31 19.09
C GLU A 519 -6.31 -25.79 19.24
N ILE A 520 -5.83 -25.63 20.48
CA ILE A 520 -4.47 -25.15 20.76
C ILE A 520 -3.43 -26.16 20.27
N LEU A 521 -3.61 -27.45 20.59
CA LEU A 521 -2.67 -28.50 20.19
C LEU A 521 -2.67 -28.72 18.67
N ASP A 522 -3.84 -28.64 18.02
CA ASP A 522 -3.95 -28.71 16.55
C ASP A 522 -3.20 -27.55 15.90
N LYS A 523 -3.39 -26.32 16.40
CA LYS A 523 -2.68 -25.13 15.92
C LYS A 523 -1.17 -25.23 16.13
N TYR A 524 -0.72 -25.82 17.25
CA TYR A 524 0.70 -26.03 17.49
C TYR A 524 1.32 -27.02 16.51
N VAL A 525 0.66 -28.15 16.28
CA VAL A 525 1.11 -29.17 15.32
C VAL A 525 1.09 -28.60 13.88
N GLU A 526 0.08 -27.81 13.52
CA GLU A 526 0.01 -27.11 12.23
C GLU A 526 1.20 -26.15 12.06
N LEU A 527 1.51 -25.34 13.08
CA LEU A 527 2.66 -24.42 13.07
C LEU A 527 3.99 -25.16 12.89
N LEU A 528 4.20 -26.26 13.62
CA LEU A 528 5.40 -27.10 13.46
C LEU A 528 5.51 -27.68 12.05
N SER A 529 4.39 -28.12 11.46
CA SER A 529 4.37 -28.63 10.09
C SER A 529 4.70 -27.55 9.05
N LYS A 530 4.15 -26.33 9.21
CA LYS A 530 4.46 -25.17 8.36
C LYS A 530 5.94 -24.80 8.43
N LYS A 531 6.56 -24.92 9.61
CA LYS A 531 7.99 -24.66 9.84
C LYS A 531 8.91 -25.85 9.52
N GLN A 532 8.40 -26.90 8.89
CA GLN A 532 9.15 -28.10 8.48
C GLN A 532 9.78 -28.89 9.65
N LEU A 533 9.27 -28.74 10.88
CA LEU A 533 9.71 -29.46 12.07
C LEU A 533 8.93 -30.77 12.27
N PHE A 534 8.96 -31.63 11.26
CA PHE A 534 8.12 -32.83 11.20
C PHE A 534 8.41 -33.83 12.33
N THR A 535 9.68 -34.04 12.69
CA THR A 535 10.07 -34.95 13.77
C THR A 535 9.49 -34.54 15.12
N ILE A 536 9.53 -33.24 15.42
CA ILE A 536 8.98 -32.66 16.65
C ILE A 536 7.46 -32.75 16.63
N SER A 537 6.82 -32.45 15.50
CA SER A 537 5.36 -32.59 15.35
C SER A 537 4.87 -34.01 15.64
N VAL A 538 5.57 -35.03 15.14
CA VAL A 538 5.25 -36.45 15.39
C VAL A 538 5.52 -36.83 16.85
N SER A 539 6.61 -36.32 17.43
CA SER A 539 6.91 -36.50 18.86
C SER A 539 5.76 -35.96 19.72
N ILE A 540 5.32 -34.72 19.49
CA ILE A 540 4.21 -34.12 20.23
C ILE A 540 2.91 -34.90 20.04
N LEU A 541 2.55 -35.29 18.81
CA LEU A 541 1.37 -36.11 18.55
C LEU A 541 1.38 -37.44 19.32
N ASN A 542 2.55 -38.00 19.58
CA ASN A 542 2.69 -39.21 20.38
C ASN A 542 2.52 -38.98 21.89
N LYS A 543 2.79 -37.77 22.37
CA LYS A 543 2.69 -37.38 23.78
C LYS A 543 1.30 -36.93 24.20
N ILE A 544 0.43 -36.58 23.24
CA ILE A 544 -0.96 -36.21 23.53
C ILE A 544 -1.71 -37.40 24.16
N PRO A 545 -2.49 -37.20 25.24
CA PRO A 545 -3.32 -38.24 25.84
C PRO A 545 -4.19 -38.98 24.81
N GLU A 546 -4.36 -40.30 24.96
CA GLU A 546 -5.06 -41.14 23.98
C GLU A 546 -6.50 -40.67 23.68
N SER A 547 -7.19 -40.10 24.66
CA SER A 547 -8.53 -39.52 24.53
C SER A 547 -8.60 -38.39 23.49
N LEU A 548 -7.56 -37.56 23.41
CA LEU A 548 -7.48 -36.38 22.55
C LEU A 548 -6.75 -36.68 21.23
N LYS A 549 -5.82 -37.63 21.24
CA LYS A 549 -4.96 -37.99 20.11
C LYS A 549 -5.73 -38.33 18.83
N SER A 550 -6.84 -39.06 18.95
CA SER A 550 -7.65 -39.46 17.79
C SER A 550 -8.33 -38.28 17.07
N LYS A 551 -8.59 -37.16 17.76
CA LYS A 551 -9.21 -35.96 17.20
C LYS A 551 -8.16 -35.07 16.52
N VAL A 552 -7.03 -34.83 17.19
CA VAL A 552 -5.92 -34.01 16.65
C VAL A 552 -5.25 -34.69 15.44
N ALA A 553 -5.03 -36.01 15.51
CA ALA A 553 -4.39 -36.75 14.41
C ALA A 553 -5.22 -36.76 13.12
N LYS A 554 -6.56 -36.78 13.20
CA LYS A 554 -7.44 -36.72 12.02
C LYS A 554 -7.26 -35.42 11.22
N ASN A 555 -6.96 -34.31 11.89
CA ASN A 555 -6.73 -33.03 11.23
C ASN A 555 -5.33 -32.97 10.59
N TYR A 556 -4.31 -33.52 11.25
CA TYR A 556 -2.95 -33.58 10.71
C TYR A 556 -2.84 -34.39 9.40
N PHE A 557 -3.44 -35.58 9.34
CA PHE A 557 -3.32 -36.47 8.17
C PHE A 557 -4.20 -36.10 6.98
N LYS A 558 -5.09 -35.10 7.11
CA LYS A 558 -5.98 -34.66 6.01
C LYS A 558 -5.22 -34.12 4.79
N ASN A 559 -3.98 -33.66 4.97
CA ASN A 559 -3.22 -32.93 3.95
C ASN A 559 -2.11 -33.76 3.26
N VAL A 560 -1.94 -35.05 3.60
CA VAL A 560 -0.92 -35.91 2.95
C VAL A 560 -1.59 -36.83 1.92
N HIS A 561 -1.79 -36.32 0.71
CA HIS A 561 -2.26 -37.13 -0.42
C HIS A 561 -1.06 -37.80 -1.13
N PHE A 562 -1.00 -39.13 -1.09
CA PHE A 562 -0.07 -39.90 -1.92
C PHE A 562 -0.69 -40.15 -3.30
N ASN A 563 -0.23 -39.40 -4.30
CA ASN A 563 -0.64 -39.61 -5.69
C ASN A 563 0.14 -40.79 -6.28
N THR A 564 -0.57 -41.84 -6.69
CA THR A 564 0.04 -42.99 -7.39
C THR A 564 -0.15 -42.83 -8.90
N TYR A 565 0.91 -43.05 -9.68
CA TYR A 565 0.90 -42.91 -11.13
C TYR A 565 1.15 -44.26 -11.80
N CYS A 566 0.58 -44.48 -12.98
CA CYS A 566 0.85 -45.66 -13.79
C CYS A 566 2.29 -45.63 -14.33
N ASP A 567 3.07 -46.69 -14.11
CA ASP A 567 4.45 -46.79 -14.64
C ASP A 567 4.54 -46.66 -16.17
N ASN A 568 3.51 -47.11 -16.89
CA ASN A 568 3.55 -47.22 -18.36
C ASN A 568 3.09 -45.94 -19.07
N CYS A 569 1.94 -45.38 -18.67
CA CYS A 569 1.38 -44.17 -19.29
C CYS A 569 1.52 -42.91 -18.42
N LYS A 570 2.08 -43.01 -17.20
CA LYS A 570 2.24 -41.91 -16.23
C LYS A 570 0.96 -41.20 -15.83
N THR A 571 -0.19 -41.76 -16.16
CA THR A 571 -1.49 -41.23 -15.73
C THR A 571 -1.78 -41.54 -14.27
N LEU A 572 -2.42 -40.58 -13.60
CA LEU A 572 -2.76 -40.67 -12.19
C LEU A 572 -3.77 -41.81 -11.97
N ILE A 573 -3.44 -42.75 -11.09
CA ILE A 573 -4.35 -43.80 -10.65
C ILE A 573 -5.24 -43.20 -9.56
N MET A 574 -6.49 -42.93 -9.91
CA MET A 574 -7.49 -42.41 -8.99
C MET A 574 -7.91 -43.53 -8.04
N ASN A 575 -7.36 -43.50 -6.82
CA ASN A 575 -7.75 -44.41 -5.73
C ASN A 575 -9.16 -44.04 -5.25
N ASN A 576 -10.18 -44.66 -5.82
CA ASN A 576 -11.50 -44.72 -5.20
C ASN A 576 -11.65 -46.08 -4.53
N ASP A 577 -12.08 -46.03 -3.27
CA ASP A 577 -12.11 -47.12 -2.32
C ASP A 577 -12.58 -48.46 -2.93
N LYS A 578 -11.69 -49.45 -2.83
CA LYS A 578 -11.86 -50.89 -3.13
C LYS A 578 -11.74 -51.27 -4.62
N GLN A 579 -10.57 -51.84 -4.95
CA GLN A 579 -10.27 -52.79 -6.04
C GLN A 579 -9.96 -52.30 -7.47
N ASN A 580 -9.22 -51.21 -7.67
CA ASN A 580 -8.73 -50.89 -9.03
C ASN A 580 -7.21 -50.95 -9.15
N TYR A 581 -6.70 -52.17 -9.34
CA TYR A 581 -5.29 -52.47 -9.65
C TYR A 581 -4.89 -52.19 -11.10
N TYR A 582 -5.79 -51.61 -11.89
CA TYR A 582 -5.62 -51.41 -13.32
C TYR A 582 -5.57 -49.92 -13.64
N CYS A 583 -4.61 -49.54 -14.48
CA CYS A 583 -4.65 -48.22 -15.08
C CYS A 583 -5.87 -48.09 -16.00
N SER A 584 -6.65 -47.03 -15.85
CA SER A 584 -7.84 -46.75 -16.65
C SER A 584 -7.55 -46.56 -18.14
N GLU A 585 -6.36 -46.09 -18.49
CA GLU A 585 -5.95 -45.90 -19.90
C GLU A 585 -5.19 -47.10 -20.46
N CYS A 586 -4.31 -47.69 -19.66
CA CYS A 586 -3.44 -48.77 -20.12
C CYS A 586 -4.03 -50.18 -19.93
N PHE A 587 -5.11 -50.33 -19.14
CA PHE A 587 -5.73 -51.59 -18.70
C PHE A 587 -4.75 -52.65 -18.15
N LYS A 588 -3.53 -52.24 -17.79
CA LYS A 588 -2.47 -53.09 -17.22
C LYS A 588 -2.46 -52.97 -15.70
N MET A 589 -2.20 -54.10 -15.05
CA MET A 589 -2.10 -54.20 -13.60
C MET A 589 -0.80 -53.54 -13.09
N SER A 590 -0.83 -52.93 -11.90
CA SER A 590 0.37 -52.41 -11.25
C SER A 590 1.41 -53.50 -10.96
N ASN A 591 2.69 -53.13 -10.92
CA ASN A 591 3.80 -54.05 -10.68
C ASN A 591 3.62 -54.78 -9.33
N LYS A 592 3.71 -56.12 -9.36
CA LYS A 592 3.62 -56.97 -8.18
C LYS A 592 4.88 -56.85 -7.32
N CYS A 593 4.71 -57.06 -6.02
CA CYS A 593 5.83 -57.26 -5.12
C CYS A 593 6.53 -58.57 -5.44
N VAL A 594 7.84 -58.50 -5.63
CA VAL A 594 8.70 -59.66 -5.91
C VAL A 594 8.73 -60.71 -4.80
N TYR A 595 8.44 -60.35 -3.55
CA TYR A 595 8.47 -61.28 -2.42
C TYR A 595 7.11 -61.95 -2.18
N CYS A 596 6.00 -61.19 -2.10
CA CYS A 596 4.68 -61.75 -1.78
C CYS A 596 3.74 -61.91 -2.98
N ASN A 597 4.14 -61.47 -4.18
CA ASN A 597 3.32 -61.46 -5.41
C ASN A 597 2.01 -60.65 -5.34
N GLU A 598 1.80 -59.88 -4.28
CA GLU A 598 0.69 -58.95 -4.16
C GLU A 598 1.01 -57.60 -4.82
N PRO A 599 0.02 -56.89 -5.36
CA PRO A 599 0.21 -55.57 -5.97
C PRO A 599 0.81 -54.55 -4.97
N ASN A 600 1.75 -53.74 -5.45
CA ASN A 600 2.36 -52.68 -4.64
C ASN A 600 1.38 -51.50 -4.47
N ASN A 601 0.70 -51.47 -3.32
CA ASN A 601 -0.17 -50.37 -2.91
C ASN A 601 0.56 -49.49 -1.88
N GLY A 602 1.26 -48.44 -2.34
CA GLY A 602 1.89 -47.44 -1.46
C GLY A 602 3.39 -47.25 -1.69
N LEU A 603 4.12 -46.84 -0.65
CA LEU A 603 5.57 -46.61 -0.67
C LEU A 603 6.32 -47.91 -0.98
N SER A 604 6.63 -48.13 -2.26
CA SER A 604 7.56 -49.16 -2.72
C SER A 604 8.96 -48.58 -2.83
N ILE A 605 9.97 -49.26 -2.30
CA ILE A 605 11.37 -48.87 -2.52
C ILE A 605 11.71 -49.26 -3.97
N VAL A 606 11.86 -48.28 -4.84
CA VAL A 606 12.43 -48.49 -6.19
C VAL A 606 13.95 -48.24 -6.20
N ALA A 607 14.49 -47.62 -5.15
CA ALA A 607 15.75 -46.90 -5.28
C ALA A 607 17.04 -47.74 -5.31
N ASN A 608 17.05 -49.04 -4.95
CA ASN A 608 18.33 -49.73 -4.66
C ASN A 608 18.46 -51.18 -5.15
N LEU A 609 17.56 -51.67 -6.00
CA LEU A 609 17.78 -52.97 -6.65
C LEU A 609 18.29 -52.74 -8.08
N ASN A 610 19.55 -53.08 -8.34
CA ASN A 610 20.15 -52.95 -9.67
C ASN A 610 19.38 -53.72 -10.76
N CYS A 611 18.59 -54.73 -10.38
CA CYS A 611 17.75 -55.51 -11.28
C CYS A 611 16.40 -54.85 -11.63
N GLY A 612 16.03 -53.72 -11.02
CA GLY A 612 14.80 -52.98 -11.34
C GLY A 612 13.51 -53.57 -10.78
N HIS A 613 13.57 -54.70 -10.06
CA HIS A 613 12.45 -55.32 -9.38
C HIS A 613 11.93 -54.49 -8.19
N ARG A 614 10.62 -54.55 -7.90
CA ARG A 614 9.95 -53.75 -6.86
C ARG A 614 9.28 -54.62 -5.79
N GLY A 615 9.18 -54.13 -4.56
CA GLY A 615 8.45 -54.80 -3.49
C GLY A 615 7.97 -53.84 -2.40
N HIS A 616 7.05 -54.32 -1.55
CA HIS A 616 6.61 -53.56 -0.38
C HIS A 616 7.77 -53.35 0.58
N PHE A 617 7.82 -52.18 1.23
CA PHE A 617 8.85 -51.86 2.21
C PHE A 617 8.99 -52.95 3.29
N GLY A 618 7.88 -53.43 3.85
CA GLY A 618 7.89 -54.48 4.87
C GLY A 618 8.47 -55.81 4.37
N CYS A 619 8.10 -56.23 3.16
CA CYS A 619 8.58 -57.49 2.57
C CYS A 619 10.07 -57.44 2.24
N LEU A 620 10.56 -56.33 1.68
CA LEU A 620 11.98 -56.17 1.38
C LEU A 620 12.82 -55.98 2.65
N LYS A 621 12.30 -55.27 3.66
CA LYS A 621 12.98 -55.19 4.96
C LYS A 621 13.15 -56.58 5.57
N LYS A 622 12.10 -57.40 5.52
CA LYS A 622 12.18 -58.77 6.02
C LYS A 622 13.24 -59.59 5.29
N TRP A 623 13.27 -59.54 3.96
CA TRP A 623 14.25 -60.28 3.15
C TRP A 623 15.70 -59.81 3.35
N PHE A 624 15.96 -58.49 3.24
CA PHE A 624 17.33 -57.95 3.28
C PHE A 624 17.86 -57.75 4.70
N VAL A 625 17.01 -57.41 5.66
CA VAL A 625 17.42 -57.05 7.02
C VAL A 625 17.16 -58.19 8.00
N ASP A 626 15.95 -58.76 8.00
CA ASP A 626 15.61 -59.78 9.00
C ASP A 626 16.14 -61.17 8.59
N GLU A 627 16.17 -61.47 7.29
CA GLU A 627 16.66 -62.74 6.72
C GLU A 627 18.09 -62.63 6.13
N GLU A 628 18.73 -61.45 6.26
CA GLU A 628 20.10 -61.12 5.84
C GLU A 628 20.48 -61.55 4.40
N GLN A 629 19.50 -61.63 3.50
CA GLN A 629 19.75 -61.98 2.10
C GLN A 629 20.35 -60.80 1.33
N VAL A 630 21.25 -61.07 0.38
CA VAL A 630 21.96 -60.03 -0.39
C VAL A 630 21.39 -59.84 -1.79
N ASP A 631 20.81 -60.90 -2.36
CA ASP A 631 20.27 -60.90 -3.71
C ASP A 631 18.77 -60.60 -3.74
N CYS A 632 18.27 -60.14 -4.88
CA CYS A 632 16.85 -59.87 -5.08
C CYS A 632 16.04 -61.18 -5.04
N PRO A 633 14.86 -61.24 -4.37
CA PRO A 633 14.07 -62.47 -4.31
C PRO A 633 13.59 -63.03 -5.68
N ALA A 634 13.64 -62.22 -6.75
CA ALA A 634 13.28 -62.64 -8.11
C ALA A 634 14.49 -62.89 -9.03
N CYS A 635 15.72 -62.61 -8.57
CA CYS A 635 16.94 -62.75 -9.39
C CYS A 635 17.63 -64.08 -9.21
#